data_AF-A0A2E2QXE4-F1
#
_entry.id   AF-A0A2E2QXE4-F1
#
_cell.length_a   1.000
_cell.length_b   1.000
_cell.length_c   1.000
_cell.angle_alpha   90.00
_cell.angle_beta   90.00
_cell.angle_gamma   90.00
#
_symmetry.space_group_name_H-M   'P 1'
#
loop_
_entity.id
_entity.type
_entity.pdbx_description
1 polymer ?
#
loop_
_entity_poly.entity_id
_entity_poly.type
_entity_poly.pdbx_seq_one_letter_code
_entity_poly.pdbx_strand_id
1 'polypeptide(L)' 'MIKKKIDYALILPWNFKNEIMKNLNVFKEKGGKFIIPLPKIEII' A
#
# COMPACT_ATOMS: atom_id res chain seq x y z
N MET A 1 -2.51 19.89 15.44
CA MET A 1 -1.70 19.21 14.41
C MET A 1 -2.60 18.28 13.59
N ILE A 2 -2.80 18.55 12.30
CA ILE A 2 -3.45 17.59 11.40
C ILE A 2 -2.44 16.46 11.19
N LYS A 3 -2.65 15.31 11.84
CA LYS A 3 -1.89 14.10 11.49
C LYS A 3 -2.30 13.73 10.07
N LYS A 4 -1.40 13.89 9.09
CA LYS A 4 -1.63 13.40 7.73
C LYS A 4 -1.74 11.88 7.79
N LYS A 5 -2.98 11.39 7.84
CA LYS A 5 -3.28 9.98 7.65
C LYS A 5 -3.15 9.69 6.16
N ILE A 6 -2.31 8.73 5.82
CA ILE A 6 -2.21 8.22 4.46
C ILE A 6 -3.19 7.05 4.37
N ASP A 7 -4.20 7.16 3.51
CA ASP A 7 -5.20 6.11 3.31
C ASP A 7 -4.79 5.12 2.20
N TYR A 8 -3.95 5.56 1.26
CA TYR A 8 -3.50 4.75 0.12
C TYR A 8 -2.01 4.88 -0.14
N ALA A 9 -1.36 3.76 -0.44
CA ALA A 9 0.03 3.67 -0.88
C ALA A 9 0.11 3.04 -2.28
N LEU A 10 0.69 3.75 -3.24
CA LEU A 10 0.92 3.22 -4.59
C LEU A 10 2.21 2.40 -4.63
N ILE A 11 2.11 1.12 -4.98
CA ILE A 11 3.25 0.23 -5.17
C ILE A 11 3.70 0.30 -6.63
N LEU A 12 4.65 1.19 -6.92
CA LEU A 12 5.29 1.28 -8.24
C LEU A 12 6.12 0.03 -8.60
N PRO A 13 7.00 -0.50 -7.72
CA PRO A 13 7.71 -1.74 -7.98
C PRO A 13 6.81 -2.96 -7.73
N TRP A 14 5.76 -3.10 -8.53
CA TRP A 14 4.70 -4.11 -8.39
C TRP A 14 5.21 -5.56 -8.34
N ASN A 15 6.37 -5.83 -8.95
CA ASN A 15 7.06 -7.12 -8.91
C ASN A 15 7.37 -7.59 -7.46
N PHE A 16 7.51 -6.65 -6.52
CA PHE A 16 7.83 -6.92 -5.12
C PHE A 16 6.65 -6.64 -4.18
N LYS A 17 5.41 -6.56 -4.70
CA LYS A 17 4.23 -6.12 -3.94
C LYS A 17 4.04 -6.88 -2.62
N ASN A 18 4.23 -8.20 -2.64
CA ASN A 18 4.01 -9.05 -1.46
C ASN A 18 5.01 -8.74 -0.33
N GLU A 19 6.28 -8.55 -0.67
CA GLU A 19 7.33 -8.22 0.30
C GLU A 19 7.14 -6.81 0.87
N ILE A 20 6.80 -5.84 0.01
CA ILE A 20 6.51 -4.47 0.41
C ILE A 20 5.32 -4.42 1.36
N MET A 21 4.22 -5.10 1.03
CA MET A 21 3.03 -5.18 1.88
C MET A 21 3.33 -5.87 3.23
N LYS A 22 4.17 -6.90 3.23
CA LYS A 22 4.63 -7.57 4.46
C LYS A 22 5.43 -6.62 5.35
N ASN A 23 6.37 -5.87 4.77
CA ASN A 23 7.20 -4.90 5.52
C ASN A 23 6.37 -3.69 6.01
N LEU A 24 5.25 -3.38 5.35
CA LEU A 24 4.33 -2.31 5.70
C LEU A 24 3.09 -2.80 6.47
N ASN A 25 3.20 -3.88 7.25
CA ASN A 25 2.06 -4.44 7.99
C ASN A 25 1.39 -3.40 8.94
N VAL A 26 2.17 -2.53 9.59
CA VAL A 26 1.64 -1.46 10.46
C VAL A 26 0.77 -0.45 9.68
N PHE A 27 1.09 -0.19 8.41
CA PHE A 27 0.25 0.67 7.56
C PHE A 27 -1.10 0.01 7.29
N LYS A 28 -1.10 -1.28 6.96
CA LYS A 28 -2.31 -2.09 6.78
C LYS A 28 -3.15 -2.16 8.06
N GLU A 29 -2.52 -2.42 9.21
CA GLU A 29 -3.19 -2.46 10.53
C GLU A 29 -3.86 -1.14 10.89
N LYS A 30 -3.31 -0.01 10.42
CA LYS A 30 -3.90 1.33 10.59
C LYS A 30 -5.00 1.65 9.57
N GLY A 31 -5.40 0.68 8.74
CA GLY A 31 -6.45 0.79 7.74
C GLY A 31 -5.99 1.39 6.40
N GLY A 32 -4.68 1.45 6.16
CA GLY A 32 -4.12 1.85 4.87
C GLY A 32 -4.30 0.76 3.81
N LYS A 33 -4.52 1.19 2.56
CA LYS A 33 -4.72 0.33 1.39
C LYS A 33 -3.58 0.47 0.40
N PHE A 34 -3.31 -0.57 -0.37
CA PHE A 34 -2.28 -0.59 -1.40
C PHE A 34 -2.90 -0.52 -2.78
N ILE A 35 -2.39 0.35 -3.64
CA ILE A 35 -2.73 0.41 -5.06
C ILE A 35 -1.60 -0.24 -5.83
N ILE A 36 -1.91 -1.24 -6.64
CA ILE A 36 -0.97 -1.90 -7.53
C ILE A 36 -1.42 -1.55 -8.95
N PRO A 37 -0.66 -0.73 -9.71
CA PRO A 37 -1.13 -0.19 -10.98
C PRO A 37 -1.00 -1.18 -12.16
N LEU A 38 -0.23 -2.26 -11.99
CA LEU A 38 0.20 -3.16 -13.07
C LEU A 38 0.24 -4.62 -12.60
N PRO A 39 0.08 -5.59 -13.51
CA PRO A 39 -0.36 -5.45 -14.91
C PRO A 39 -1.86 -5.15 -15.05
N LYS A 40 -2.66 -5.43 -14.02
CA LYS A 40 -4.04 -4.98 -13.87
C LYS A 40 -4.13 -4.18 -12.57
N ILE A 41 -4.92 -3.11 -12.59
CA ILE A 41 -5.09 -2.30 -11.39
C ILE A 41 -5.78 -3.12 -10.29
N GLU A 42 -5.19 -3.11 -9.11
CA GLU A 42 -5.67 -3.83 -7.93
C GLU A 42 -5.57 -2.92 -6.71
N ILE A 43 -6.58 -2.97 -5.83
CA ILE A 43 -6.59 -2.26 -4.55
C ILE A 43 -6.78 -3.29 -3.44
N ILE A 44 -5.81 -3.37 -2.53
CA ILE A 44 -5.78 -4.35 -1.42
C ILE A 44 -5.78 -3.65 -0.07
#